data_AF-A0A2J6HIL7-F1
#
_entry.id   AF-A0A2J6HIL7-F1
#
_cell.length_a   1.000
_cell.length_b   1.000
_cell.length_c   1.000
_cell.angle_alpha   90.00
_cell.angle_beta   90.00
_cell.angle_gamma   90.00
#
_symmetry.space_group_name_H-M   'P 1'
#
loop_
_entity.id
_entity.type
_entity.pdbx_description
1 polymer ?
#
loop_
_entity_poly.entity_id
_entity_poly.type
_entity_poly.pdbx_seq_one_letter_code
_entity_poly.pdbx_strand_id
1 'polypeptide(L)'
;MKNILSILTFVLLGLLLMITSCNKEKDNSDYDLDKSVNELKEDIAIEGDGKFEKVITKRLVKPDDCRYIVSGTIEYYLDDELVAIIDFGDRTCDNIATKTVRGTTIRFELDAGDDKNYRKVIAEPLVRIEGCDYIVAGIIDFYKDGEWIATIDFGDGTCDNIAIKIWDGGRKEIRLSKD
;
A
#
# COMPACT_ATOMS: atom_id res chain seq x y z
N MET A 1 -30.07 -70.39 -34.70
CA MET A 1 -31.47 -70.01 -34.97
C MET A 1 -31.72 -68.64 -34.36
N LYS A 2 -32.17 -67.68 -35.20
CA LYS A 2 -32.81 -66.38 -34.88
C LYS A 2 -31.97 -65.37 -34.06
N ASN A 3 -31.82 -64.09 -34.41
CA ASN A 3 -32.34 -63.24 -35.49
C ASN A 3 -31.38 -62.05 -35.67
N ILE A 4 -31.26 -61.60 -36.92
CA ILE A 4 -30.64 -60.36 -37.40
C ILE A 4 -31.74 -59.27 -37.51
N LEU A 5 -31.31 -57.99 -37.60
CA LEU A 5 -32.07 -56.76 -37.92
C LEU A 5 -32.77 -56.12 -36.71
N SER A 6 -32.77 -54.82 -36.45
CA SER A 6 -32.64 -53.58 -37.23
C SER A 6 -32.41 -52.45 -36.19
N ILE A 7 -31.69 -51.34 -36.40
CA ILE A 7 -32.20 -50.07 -36.96
C ILE A 7 -31.00 -49.08 -36.99
N LEU A 8 -30.71 -48.51 -38.16
CA LEU A 8 -29.99 -47.25 -38.32
C LEU A 8 -30.96 -46.08 -38.03
N THR A 9 -30.52 -45.03 -37.34
CA THR A 9 -30.44 -43.63 -37.86
C THR A 9 -30.18 -42.57 -36.77
N PHE A 10 -29.17 -41.72 -37.04
CA PHE A 10 -28.98 -40.31 -36.69
C PHE A 10 -29.32 -39.77 -35.29
N VAL A 11 -28.27 -39.39 -34.53
CA VAL A 11 -28.17 -38.05 -33.91
C VAL A 11 -26.71 -37.58 -33.97
N LEU A 12 -26.44 -36.70 -34.93
CA LEU A 12 -25.32 -35.77 -34.91
C LEU A 12 -25.73 -34.65 -33.94
N LEU A 13 -25.12 -34.58 -32.75
CA LEU A 13 -25.23 -33.40 -31.90
C LEU A 13 -23.90 -33.17 -31.19
N GLY A 14 -23.20 -32.13 -31.64
CA GLY A 14 -21.98 -31.67 -31.01
C GLY A 14 -22.24 -31.12 -29.61
N LEU A 15 -21.25 -31.30 -28.75
CA LEU A 15 -21.01 -30.47 -27.57
C LEU A 15 -19.53 -30.10 -27.64
N LEU A 16 -19.18 -29.03 -28.35
CA LEU A 16 -18.88 -27.71 -27.76
C LEU A 16 -17.86 -27.80 -26.63
N LEU A 17 -16.62 -27.49 -27.02
CA LEU A 17 -15.50 -27.11 -26.18
C LEU A 17 -15.94 -26.00 -25.22
N MET A 18 -16.12 -26.32 -23.94
CA MET A 18 -16.12 -25.31 -22.90
C MET A 18 -14.68 -25.07 -22.47
N ILE A 19 -13.96 -24.28 -23.27
CA ILE A 19 -12.83 -23.53 -22.72
C ILE A 19 -13.43 -22.54 -21.73
N THR A 20 -13.32 -22.84 -20.45
CA THR A 20 -13.60 -21.86 -19.40
C THR A 20 -12.50 -20.80 -19.50
N SER A 21 -12.72 -19.82 -20.37
CA SER A 21 -12.04 -18.53 -20.28
C SER A 21 -12.43 -17.95 -18.93
N CYS A 22 -11.51 -17.97 -17.97
CA CYS A 22 -11.63 -17.16 -16.77
C CYS A 22 -11.64 -15.69 -17.22
N ASN A 23 -12.84 -15.15 -17.48
CA ASN A 23 -13.04 -13.72 -17.35
C ASN A 23 -12.89 -13.43 -15.87
N LYS A 24 -11.67 -13.04 -15.48
CA LYS A 24 -11.43 -12.42 -14.18
C LYS A 24 -12.20 -11.10 -14.23
N GLU A 25 -13.43 -11.11 -13.73
CA GLU A 25 -14.18 -9.88 -13.48
C GLU A 25 -13.26 -8.97 -12.68
N LYS A 26 -13.12 -7.72 -13.13
CA LYS A 26 -12.37 -6.72 -12.36
C LYS A 26 -13.10 -6.55 -11.05
N ASP A 27 -12.55 -7.16 -10.00
CA ASP A 27 -13.06 -7.08 -8.64
C ASP A 27 -13.13 -5.60 -8.25
N ASN A 28 -14.32 -5.12 -7.87
CA ASN A 28 -14.55 -3.72 -7.48
C ASN A 28 -13.64 -3.29 -6.31
N SER A 29 -13.09 -4.24 -5.57
CA SER A 29 -12.15 -4.00 -4.47
C SER A 29 -10.82 -3.36 -4.92
N ASP A 30 -10.36 -3.59 -6.15
CA ASP A 30 -9.12 -2.99 -6.68
C ASP A 30 -9.34 -1.49 -6.96
N TYR A 31 -10.50 -1.16 -7.53
CA TYR A 31 -10.87 0.23 -7.86
C TYR A 31 -11.08 1.09 -6.61
N ASP A 32 -11.74 0.54 -5.58
CA ASP A 32 -11.97 1.26 -4.32
C ASP A 32 -10.66 1.54 -3.56
N LEU A 33 -9.68 0.63 -3.64
CA LEU A 33 -8.38 0.83 -3.00
C LEU A 33 -7.56 1.91 -3.71
N ASP A 34 -7.46 1.89 -5.04
CA ASP A 34 -6.75 2.92 -5.81
C ASP A 34 -7.34 4.32 -5.52
N LYS A 35 -8.67 4.44 -5.38
CA LYS A 35 -9.31 5.70 -4.94
C LYS A 35 -8.88 6.09 -3.52
N SER A 36 -8.91 5.13 -2.58
CA SER A 36 -8.57 5.36 -1.18
C SER A 36 -7.09 5.75 -0.97
N VAL A 37 -6.20 5.33 -1.89
CA VAL A 37 -4.80 5.76 -1.95
C VAL A 37 -4.67 7.24 -2.31
N ASN A 38 -5.45 7.71 -3.29
CA ASN A 38 -5.43 9.10 -3.74
C ASN A 38 -6.06 10.09 -2.75
N GLU A 39 -6.66 9.59 -1.65
CA GLU A 39 -7.21 10.42 -0.58
C GLU A 39 -6.26 10.53 0.63
N LEU A 40 -5.12 9.84 0.59
CA LEU A 40 -4.08 9.92 1.62
C LEU A 40 -3.38 11.28 1.58
N LYS A 41 -2.92 11.74 2.74
CA LYS A 41 -2.20 12.99 2.91
C LYS A 41 -0.82 12.72 3.48
N GLU A 42 0.09 13.65 3.25
CA GLU A 42 1.43 13.60 3.80
C GLU A 42 1.41 13.71 5.33
N ASP A 43 2.27 12.93 5.97
CA ASP A 43 2.60 13.06 7.39
C ASP A 43 3.73 14.08 7.58
N ILE A 44 4.61 14.20 6.59
CA ILE A 44 5.77 15.11 6.62
C ILE A 44 5.77 15.92 5.31
N ALA A 45 5.78 17.24 5.45
CA ALA A 45 6.07 18.15 4.35
C ALA A 45 7.50 18.70 4.54
N ILE A 46 8.35 18.54 3.53
CA ILE A 46 9.73 19.00 3.52
C ILE A 46 9.83 20.21 2.57
N GLU A 47 10.40 21.31 3.06
CA GLU A 47 10.70 22.51 2.26
C GLU A 47 12.01 22.31 1.48
N GLY A 48 12.08 22.81 0.25
CA GLY A 48 13.20 22.66 -0.69
C GLY A 48 13.04 21.51 -1.70
N ASP A 49 13.82 21.55 -2.79
CA ASP A 49 13.78 20.62 -3.94
C ASP A 49 15.10 19.83 -4.13
N GLY A 50 15.87 19.71 -3.05
CA GLY A 50 17.18 19.06 -3.01
C GLY A 50 17.13 17.52 -3.09
N LYS A 51 18.31 16.90 -2.99
CA LYS A 51 18.45 15.45 -2.96
C LYS A 51 17.86 14.90 -1.67
N PHE A 52 16.72 14.23 -1.79
CA PHE A 52 16.09 13.52 -0.68
C PHE A 52 16.85 12.22 -0.35
N GLU A 53 16.97 11.94 0.94
CA GLU A 53 17.49 10.68 1.43
C GLU A 53 16.77 10.24 2.71
N LYS A 54 16.44 8.95 2.78
CA LYS A 54 15.80 8.30 3.94
C LYS A 54 16.78 7.30 4.54
N VAL A 55 17.04 7.43 5.85
CA VAL A 55 17.97 6.55 6.58
C VAL A 55 17.29 5.96 7.81
N ILE A 56 17.26 4.63 7.91
CA ILE A 56 16.82 3.94 9.14
C ILE A 56 18.00 3.88 10.11
N THR A 57 18.04 4.77 11.10
CA THR A 57 19.15 4.86 12.07
C THR A 57 18.98 3.94 13.28
N LYS A 58 17.73 3.56 13.60
CA LYS A 58 17.44 2.43 14.50
C LYS A 58 16.46 1.49 13.83
N ARG A 59 16.77 0.19 13.89
CA ARG A 59 15.94 -0.88 13.32
C ARG A 59 14.47 -0.72 13.72
N LEU A 60 13.59 -0.77 12.73
CA LEU A 60 12.14 -0.81 12.93
C LEU A 60 11.71 -2.18 13.48
N VAL A 61 10.83 -2.19 14.47
CA VAL A 61 10.32 -3.42 15.11
C VAL A 61 8.80 -3.47 15.00
N LYS A 62 8.27 -4.48 14.31
CA LYS A 62 6.83 -4.80 14.22
C LYS A 62 6.60 -6.20 14.83
N PRO A 63 6.05 -6.31 16.05
CA PRO A 63 5.67 -7.59 16.65
C PRO A 63 4.53 -8.26 15.87
N ASP A 64 4.49 -9.60 15.83
CA ASP A 64 3.46 -10.35 15.12
C ASP A 64 2.04 -10.12 15.68
N ASP A 65 1.94 -9.83 16.98
CA ASP A 65 0.70 -9.56 17.71
C ASP A 65 0.36 -8.07 17.80
N CYS A 66 1.12 -7.21 17.12
CA CYS A 66 0.89 -5.78 17.07
C CYS A 66 0.78 -5.28 15.63
N ARG A 67 -0.24 -4.44 15.37
CA ARG A 67 -0.43 -3.88 14.02
C ARG A 67 0.63 -2.83 13.67
N TYR A 68 1.17 -2.16 14.68
CA TYR A 68 2.04 -0.99 14.52
C TYR A 68 3.52 -1.35 14.64
N ILE A 69 4.37 -0.55 14.01
CA ILE A 69 5.79 -0.51 14.36
C ILE A 69 5.88 0.16 15.74
N VAL A 70 6.50 -0.54 16.69
CA VAL A 70 6.51 -0.12 18.11
C VAL A 70 7.83 0.51 18.55
N SER A 71 8.88 0.45 17.71
CA SER A 71 10.16 1.10 17.98
C SER A 71 11.01 1.17 16.71
N GLY A 72 11.95 2.09 16.69
CA GLY A 72 12.84 2.35 15.56
C GLY A 72 12.92 3.84 15.26
N THR A 73 13.87 4.22 14.43
CA THR A 73 14.09 5.64 14.08
C THR A 73 14.41 5.74 12.59
N ILE A 74 13.67 6.63 11.91
CA ILE A 74 13.93 7.02 10.53
C ILE A 74 14.34 8.49 10.54
N GLU A 75 15.39 8.81 9.81
CA GLU A 75 15.85 10.17 9.57
C GLU A 75 15.69 10.48 8.09
N TYR A 76 15.28 11.72 7.82
CA TYR A 76 15.09 12.25 6.48
C TYR A 76 16.02 13.41 6.27
N TYR A 77 16.72 13.38 5.14
CA TYR A 77 17.71 14.35 4.75
C TYR A 77 17.32 15.01 3.43
N LEU A 78 17.66 16.29 3.30
CA LEU A 78 17.60 17.03 2.06
C LEU A 78 18.95 17.71 1.84
N ASP A 79 19.65 17.38 0.75
CA ASP A 79 21.03 17.86 0.50
C ASP A 79 21.96 17.66 1.70
N ASP A 80 21.90 16.46 2.30
CA ASP A 80 22.66 16.06 3.50
C ASP A 80 22.30 16.83 4.79
N GLU A 81 21.30 17.71 4.77
CA GLU A 81 20.74 18.36 5.98
C GLU A 81 19.62 17.50 6.59
N LEU A 82 19.70 17.22 7.89
CA LEU A 82 18.65 16.50 8.62
C LEU A 82 17.39 17.38 8.77
N VAL A 83 16.34 17.05 8.03
CA VAL A 83 15.10 17.85 7.97
C VAL A 83 13.97 17.27 8.82
N ALA A 84 13.93 15.94 8.99
CA ALA A 84 12.93 15.28 9.83
C ALA A 84 13.44 14.01 10.51
N ILE A 85 12.86 13.69 11.67
CA ILE A 85 13.09 12.44 12.41
C ILE A 85 11.75 11.85 12.79
N ILE A 86 11.61 10.53 12.62
CA ILE A 86 10.48 9.75 13.11
C ILE A 86 10.99 8.77 14.15
N ASP A 87 10.42 8.81 15.35
CA ASP A 87 10.65 7.84 16.41
C ASP A 87 9.34 7.09 16.69
N PHE A 88 9.37 5.76 16.49
CA PHE A 88 8.21 4.88 16.62
C PHE A 88 7.90 4.44 18.05
N GLY A 89 8.66 4.93 19.04
CA GLY A 89 8.37 4.69 20.45
C GLY A 89 9.24 3.61 21.10
N ASP A 90 8.72 3.03 22.17
CA ASP A 90 9.49 2.36 23.21
C ASP A 90 9.22 0.86 23.34
N ARG A 91 8.59 0.26 22.31
CA ARG A 91 8.11 -1.13 22.23
C ARG A 91 6.74 -1.38 22.83
N THR A 92 6.07 -0.36 23.35
CA THR A 92 4.64 -0.46 23.68
C THR A 92 3.84 -0.67 22.40
N CYS A 93 2.91 -1.63 22.40
CA CYS A 93 1.98 -1.79 21.28
C CYS A 93 0.87 -0.73 21.40
N ASP A 94 1.16 0.45 20.86
CA ASP A 94 0.22 1.52 20.64
C ASP A 94 0.37 2.07 19.22
N ASN A 95 -0.52 2.99 18.83
CA ASN A 95 -0.52 3.61 17.52
C ASN A 95 0.23 4.94 17.51
N ILE A 96 1.18 5.18 18.42
CA ILE A 96 1.70 6.52 18.66
C ILE A 96 3.19 6.60 18.33
N ALA A 97 3.51 7.44 17.36
CA ALA A 97 4.87 7.82 17.03
C ALA A 97 5.11 9.31 17.32
N THR A 98 6.36 9.74 17.24
CA THR A 98 6.72 11.16 17.26
C THR A 98 7.41 11.54 15.97
N LYS A 99 7.11 12.75 15.48
CA LYS A 99 7.83 13.37 14.37
C LYS A 99 8.48 14.65 14.84
N THR A 100 9.75 14.82 14.52
CA THR A 100 10.51 16.05 14.75
C THR A 100 10.79 16.70 13.40
N VAL A 101 10.25 17.89 13.17
CA VAL A 101 10.46 18.68 11.94
C VAL A 101 10.93 20.06 12.36
N ARG A 102 12.07 20.51 11.84
CA ARG A 102 12.70 21.81 12.20
C ARG A 102 12.83 22.03 13.71
N GLY A 103 13.23 20.97 14.42
CA GLY A 103 13.41 20.98 15.88
C GLY A 103 12.12 20.95 16.71
N THR A 104 10.95 20.93 16.09
CA THR A 104 9.66 20.78 16.80
C THR A 104 9.22 19.33 16.77
N THR A 105 9.08 18.73 17.95
CA THR A 105 8.58 17.35 18.10
C THR A 105 7.09 17.35 18.44
N ILE A 106 6.31 16.62 17.65
CA ILE A 106 4.89 16.36 17.94
C ILE A 106 4.59 14.87 17.89
N ARG A 107 3.60 14.44 18.66
CA ARG A 107 3.03 13.10 18.56
C ARG A 107 2.11 13.03 17.33
N PHE A 108 2.10 11.89 16.64
CA PHE A 108 1.12 11.61 15.60
C PHE A 108 0.70 10.13 15.69
N GLU A 109 -0.49 9.85 15.17
CA GLU A 109 -1.06 8.51 15.17
C GLU A 109 -0.64 7.77 13.90
N LEU A 110 -0.32 6.49 14.03
CA LEU A 110 0.02 5.58 12.95
C LEU A 110 -1.22 5.03 12.23
N ASP A 111 -2.42 5.32 12.73
CA ASP A 111 -3.65 5.09 11.98
C ASP A 111 -3.85 6.25 10.99
N ALA A 112 -3.74 5.96 9.69
CA ALA A 112 -4.00 6.93 8.61
C ALA A 112 -5.50 7.09 8.30
N GLY A 113 -6.36 6.72 9.27
CA GLY A 113 -7.80 6.72 9.16
C GLY A 113 -8.39 5.40 8.67
N ASP A 114 -9.72 5.31 8.83
CA ASP A 114 -10.55 4.20 8.41
C ASP A 114 -11.65 4.73 7.47
N ASP A 115 -11.93 4.02 6.38
CA ASP A 115 -13.11 4.23 5.55
C ASP A 115 -14.08 3.04 5.69
N LYS A 116 -15.20 3.07 4.94
CA LYS A 116 -16.22 2.00 5.00
C LYS A 116 -15.68 0.60 4.62
N ASN A 117 -14.55 0.54 3.94
CA ASN A 117 -13.98 -0.67 3.36
C ASN A 117 -12.66 -1.06 4.04
N TYR A 118 -11.85 -0.08 4.46
CA TYR A 118 -10.47 -0.31 4.86
C TYR A 118 -10.04 0.48 6.08
N ARG A 119 -9.18 -0.16 6.88
CA ARG A 119 -8.29 0.50 7.82
C ARG A 119 -6.93 0.72 7.20
N LYS A 120 -6.32 1.88 7.46
CA LYS A 120 -5.00 2.25 6.93
C LYS A 120 -4.02 2.45 8.07
N VAL A 121 -2.87 1.79 8.00
CA VAL A 121 -1.80 1.92 9.00
C VAL A 121 -0.51 2.36 8.34
N ILE A 122 0.07 3.42 8.87
CA ILE A 122 1.36 3.97 8.48
C ILE A 122 2.45 3.01 8.98
N ALA A 123 3.13 2.34 8.06
CA ALA A 123 4.35 1.59 8.33
C ALA A 123 5.58 2.49 8.19
N GLU A 124 5.59 3.39 7.21
CA GLU A 124 6.55 4.48 7.11
C GLU A 124 5.82 5.78 6.77
N PRO A 125 6.12 6.90 7.43
CA PRO A 125 5.40 8.16 7.21
C PRO A 125 5.41 8.62 5.77
N LEU A 126 4.26 9.12 5.32
CA LEU A 126 4.08 9.67 3.98
C LEU A 126 4.77 11.02 3.88
N VAL A 127 5.63 11.18 2.88
CA VAL A 127 6.46 12.37 2.71
C VAL A 127 6.13 13.07 1.40
N ARG A 128 5.88 14.39 1.47
CA ARG A 128 5.87 15.28 0.32
C ARG A 128 7.03 16.27 0.41
N ILE A 129 7.63 16.57 -0.73
CA ILE A 129 8.71 17.54 -0.88
C ILE A 129 8.18 18.74 -1.66
N GLU A 130 8.62 19.94 -1.31
CA GLU A 130 8.28 21.17 -2.02
C GLU A 130 8.60 21.07 -3.52
N GLY A 131 7.70 21.57 -4.36
CA GLY A 131 7.84 21.47 -5.81
C GLY A 131 7.41 20.13 -6.41
N CYS A 132 7.01 19.14 -5.60
CA CYS A 132 6.39 17.91 -6.06
C CYS A 132 4.90 17.85 -5.71
N ASP A 133 4.06 17.54 -6.72
CA ASP A 133 2.60 17.43 -6.56
C ASP A 133 2.14 16.09 -5.93
N TYR A 134 3.08 15.22 -5.58
CA TYR A 134 2.82 13.85 -5.15
C TYR A 134 3.58 13.50 -3.87
N ILE A 135 3.04 12.56 -3.10
CA ILE A 135 3.78 11.88 -2.04
C ILE A 135 4.88 11.05 -2.69
N VAL A 136 6.13 11.29 -2.28
CA VAL A 136 7.34 10.72 -2.92
C VAL A 136 7.93 9.54 -2.16
N ALA A 137 7.51 9.34 -0.90
CA ALA A 137 7.99 8.26 -0.05
C ALA A 137 6.98 7.94 1.05
N GLY A 138 7.08 6.72 1.59
CA GLY A 138 6.26 6.24 2.69
C GLY A 138 5.58 4.92 2.36
N ILE A 139 5.06 4.25 3.39
CA ILE A 139 4.48 2.91 3.28
C ILE A 139 3.20 2.85 4.12
N ILE A 140 2.08 2.47 3.49
CA ILE A 140 0.79 2.26 4.17
C ILE A 140 0.35 0.80 3.97
N ASP A 141 -0.01 0.15 5.07
CA ASP A 141 -0.71 -1.12 5.07
C ASP A 141 -2.23 -0.91 5.10
N PHE A 142 -2.95 -1.60 4.22
CA PHE A 142 -4.41 -1.63 4.18
C PHE A 142 -4.91 -2.93 4.80
N TYR A 143 -5.91 -2.81 5.68
CA TYR A 143 -6.58 -3.93 6.34
C TYR A 143 -8.07 -3.91 6.05
N LYS A 144 -8.66 -5.09 5.88
CA LYS A 144 -10.12 -5.28 5.78
C LYS A 144 -10.53 -6.38 6.74
N ASP A 145 -11.56 -6.12 7.54
CA ASP A 145 -12.06 -7.07 8.55
C ASP A 145 -10.96 -7.55 9.54
N GLY A 146 -9.93 -6.72 9.74
CA GLY A 146 -8.79 -7.01 10.61
C GLY A 146 -7.62 -7.74 9.93
N GLU A 147 -7.80 -8.20 8.70
CA GLU A 147 -6.78 -8.90 7.91
C GLU A 147 -6.03 -7.93 6.98
N TRP A 148 -4.72 -8.12 6.85
CA TRP A 148 -3.93 -7.36 5.88
C TRP A 148 -4.32 -7.78 4.46
N ILE A 149 -4.51 -6.81 3.57
CA ILE A 149 -4.92 -7.08 2.18
C ILE A 149 -3.97 -6.51 1.14
N ALA A 150 -3.23 -5.45 1.47
CA ALA A 150 -2.28 -4.81 0.57
C ALA A 150 -1.36 -3.86 1.34
N THR A 151 -0.18 -3.62 0.77
CA THR A 151 0.73 -2.54 1.14
C THR A 151 0.90 -1.62 -0.05
N ILE A 152 0.90 -0.31 0.18
CA ILE A 152 1.22 0.72 -0.80
C ILE A 152 2.56 1.34 -0.43
N ASP A 153 3.52 1.23 -1.33
CA ASP A 153 4.85 1.85 -1.25
C ASP A 153 4.88 3.05 -2.19
N PHE A 154 5.07 4.25 -1.63
CA PHE A 154 5.08 5.51 -2.37
C PHE A 154 6.43 5.85 -2.99
N GLY A 155 7.45 5.02 -2.78
CA GLY A 155 8.75 5.17 -3.40
C GLY A 155 9.85 5.65 -2.46
N ASP A 156 10.90 6.17 -3.07
CA ASP A 156 12.20 6.41 -2.43
C ASP A 156 12.56 7.89 -2.29
N GLY A 157 11.65 8.80 -2.65
CA GLY A 157 11.87 10.24 -2.72
C GLY A 157 11.94 10.81 -4.11
N THR A 158 11.98 9.97 -5.15
CA THR A 158 11.87 10.43 -6.54
C THR A 158 10.52 11.12 -6.77
N CYS A 159 10.54 12.34 -7.31
CA CYS A 159 9.29 13.04 -7.67
C CYS A 159 8.69 12.46 -8.94
N ASP A 160 7.81 11.47 -8.78
CA ASP A 160 6.96 10.93 -9.83
C ASP A 160 5.56 10.67 -9.29
N ASN A 161 4.67 10.15 -10.14
CA ASN A 161 3.28 9.88 -9.80
C ASN A 161 2.99 8.38 -9.67
N ILE A 162 3.97 7.60 -9.20
CA ILE A 162 3.91 6.15 -9.16
C ILE A 162 4.01 5.68 -7.71
N ALA A 163 3.03 4.89 -7.29
CA ALA A 163 3.13 4.05 -6.10
C ALA A 163 3.06 2.57 -6.49
N ILE A 164 3.62 1.69 -5.67
CA ILE A 164 3.57 0.24 -5.88
C ILE A 164 2.61 -0.38 -4.88
N LYS A 165 1.54 -0.98 -5.39
CA LYS A 165 0.68 -1.88 -4.63
C LYS A 165 1.31 -3.26 -4.56
N ILE A 166 1.35 -3.84 -3.37
CA ILE A 166 1.85 -5.18 -3.08
C ILE A 166 0.76 -5.94 -2.32
N TRP A 167 0.44 -7.15 -2.75
CA TRP A 167 -0.53 -8.04 -2.10
C TRP A 167 -0.16 -9.50 -2.37
N ASP A 168 -0.89 -10.46 -1.80
CA ASP A 168 -0.62 -11.90 -1.98
C ASP A 168 -0.58 -12.36 -3.45
N GLY A 169 -1.30 -11.66 -4.32
CA GLY A 169 -1.37 -11.95 -5.75
C GLY A 169 -0.28 -11.29 -6.60
N GLY A 170 0.62 -10.51 -6.01
CA GLY A 170 1.76 -9.89 -6.69
C GLY A 170 1.87 -8.39 -6.44
N ARG A 171 2.32 -7.66 -7.47
CA ARG A 171 2.50 -6.21 -7.41
C ARG A 171 2.07 -5.51 -8.69
N LYS A 172 1.66 -4.24 -8.57
CA LYS A 172 1.18 -3.38 -9.66
C LYS A 172 1.48 -1.91 -9.34
N GLU A 173 1.81 -1.15 -10.37
CA GLU A 173 1.91 0.31 -10.30
C GLU A 173 0.51 0.95 -10.20
N ILE A 174 0.37 1.90 -9.29
CA ILE A 174 -0.77 2.81 -9.16
C ILE A 174 -0.31 4.18 -9.61
N ARG A 175 -1.15 4.88 -10.38
CA ARG A 175 -0.93 6.29 -10.72
C ARG A 175 -1.56 7.18 -9.67
N LEU A 176 -0.74 8.03 -9.08
CA LEU A 176 -1.16 9.06 -8.14
C LEU A 176 -1.79 10.22 -8.91
N SER A 177 -2.85 10.74 -8.32
CA SER A 177 -3.50 11.99 -8.70
C SER A 177 -2.77 13.13 -8.02
N LYS A 178 -2.82 14.31 -8.62
CA LYS A 178 -2.28 15.51 -7.99
C LYS A 178 -3.14 15.86 -6.77
N ASP A 179 -2.46 16.21 -5.67
CA ASP A 179 -3.09 16.80 -4.49
C ASP A 179 -3.68 18.20 -4.76
#